data_AF-A0A0Q6JMH5-F1
#
_entry.id   AF-A0A0Q6JMH5-F1
#
_cell.length_a   1.000
_cell.length_b   1.000
_cell.length_c   1.000
_cell.angle_alpha   90.00
_cell.angle_beta   90.00
_cell.angle_gamma   90.00
#
_symmetry.space_group_name_H-M   'P 1'
#
loop_
_entity.id
_entity.type
_entity.pdbx_description
1 polymer ?
#
loop_
_entity_poly.entity_id
_entity_poly.type
_entity_poly.pdbx_seq_one_letter_code
_entity_poly.pdbx_strand_id
1 'polypeptide(L)'
;MTRAATRSNEHYQWGIGVMASLAITTVVRRIVSAAALSMAVVVTLELAFGYGATTPLPSIVQWTSMIAAYIMGAFWWFGPWPTLRQAFAFVVIADIAIFAATITANFEPEVTLGKCTFLIPMGMLAGFFFDKWRLAAHIALCLLGTSIVAVYIVLERDVDTFVAVVLWAPIVVTLTGFVLMLQATSQSTRLEFE
;
A
#
# COMPACT_ATOMS: atom_id res chain seq x y z
N MET A 1 -5.54 -28.07 6.47
CA MET A 1 -5.27 -26.91 5.59
C MET A 1 -5.96 -27.15 4.26
N THR A 2 -6.67 -26.17 3.70
CA THR A 2 -7.33 -26.29 2.39
C THR A 2 -6.29 -26.19 1.26
N ARG A 3 -6.49 -26.90 0.14
CA ARG A 3 -5.58 -26.91 -1.03
C ARG A 3 -5.22 -25.51 -1.53
N ALA A 4 -6.15 -24.56 -1.42
CA ALA A 4 -5.93 -23.16 -1.75
C ALA A 4 -4.87 -22.49 -0.86
N ALA A 5 -4.91 -22.70 0.46
CA ALA A 5 -3.95 -22.11 1.39
C ALA A 5 -2.52 -22.64 1.17
N THR A 6 -2.38 -23.92 0.79
CA THR A 6 -1.09 -24.51 0.45
C THR A 6 -0.50 -23.85 -0.80
N ARG A 7 -1.30 -23.70 -1.86
CA ARG A 7 -0.87 -23.06 -3.11
C ARG A 7 -0.43 -21.60 -2.92
N SER A 8 -1.15 -20.84 -2.08
CA SER A 8 -0.74 -19.46 -1.79
C SER A 8 0.62 -19.41 -1.07
N ASN A 9 0.85 -20.34 -0.13
CA ASN A 9 2.13 -20.41 0.58
C ASN A 9 3.27 -20.85 -0.36
N GLU A 10 3.04 -21.82 -1.22
CA GLU A 10 4.01 -22.23 -2.25
C GLU A 10 4.41 -21.07 -3.16
N HIS A 11 3.44 -20.28 -3.64
CA HIS A 11 3.74 -19.11 -4.45
C HIS A 11 4.56 -18.05 -3.70
N TYR A 12 4.20 -17.79 -2.44
CA TYR A 12 4.95 -16.87 -1.57
C TYR A 12 6.39 -17.34 -1.36
N GLN A 13 6.59 -18.64 -1.06
CA GLN A 13 7.91 -19.22 -0.87
C GLN A 13 8.72 -19.24 -2.17
N TRP A 14 8.09 -19.47 -3.31
CA TRP A 14 8.73 -19.34 -4.62
C TRP A 14 9.27 -17.92 -4.84
N GLY A 15 8.47 -16.88 -4.56
CA GLY A 15 8.91 -15.49 -4.69
C GLY A 15 10.11 -15.16 -3.79
N ILE A 16 10.14 -15.71 -2.57
CA ILE A 16 11.30 -15.63 -1.67
C ILE A 16 12.50 -16.35 -2.27
N GLY A 17 12.30 -17.54 -2.83
CA GLY A 17 13.34 -18.33 -3.49
C GLY A 17 13.99 -17.59 -4.66
N VAL A 18 13.20 -16.94 -5.52
CA VAL A 18 13.70 -16.13 -6.65
C VAL A 18 14.57 -14.97 -6.17
N MET A 19 14.15 -14.24 -5.14
CA MET A 19 14.97 -13.16 -4.58
C MET A 19 16.25 -13.68 -3.94
N ALA A 20 16.17 -14.83 -3.25
CA ALA A 20 17.32 -15.44 -2.62
C ALA A 20 18.34 -15.90 -3.67
N SER A 21 17.91 -16.47 -4.80
CA SER A 21 18.80 -16.86 -5.90
C SER A 21 19.48 -15.67 -6.58
N LEU A 22 18.81 -14.51 -6.57
CA LEU A 22 19.38 -13.25 -7.10
C LEU A 22 20.15 -12.45 -6.04
N ALA A 23 20.27 -12.95 -4.81
CA ALA A 23 20.90 -12.27 -3.66
C ALA A 23 20.32 -10.86 -3.35
N ILE A 24 19.05 -10.60 -3.71
CA ILE A 24 18.39 -9.29 -3.53
C ILE A 24 17.47 -9.21 -2.31
N THR A 25 17.34 -10.27 -1.50
CA THR A 25 16.42 -10.31 -0.36
C THR A 25 16.59 -9.11 0.58
N THR A 26 17.82 -8.75 0.93
CA THR A 26 18.11 -7.60 1.80
C THR A 26 17.69 -6.28 1.12
N VAL A 27 17.94 -6.15 -0.18
CA VAL A 27 17.59 -4.94 -0.94
C VAL A 27 16.08 -4.75 -0.96
N VAL A 28 15.32 -5.79 -1.30
CA VAL A 28 13.84 -5.73 -1.32
C VAL A 28 13.30 -5.40 0.07
N ARG A 29 13.84 -6.04 1.11
CA ARG A 29 13.46 -5.76 2.50
C ARG A 29 13.68 -4.28 2.88
N ARG A 30 14.81 -3.70 2.45
CA ARG A 30 15.15 -2.28 2.67
C ARG A 30 14.22 -1.35 1.90
N ILE A 31 13.85 -1.69 0.67
CA ILE A 31 12.91 -0.91 -0.15
C ILE A 31 11.53 -0.89 0.49
N VAL A 32 10.99 -2.05 0.90
CA VAL A 32 9.67 -2.14 1.56
C VAL A 32 9.66 -1.34 2.86
N SER A 33 10.72 -1.48 3.65
CA SER A 33 10.87 -0.71 4.88
C SER A 33 10.99 0.80 4.61
N ALA A 34 11.79 1.21 3.63
CA ALA A 34 11.94 2.62 3.26
C ALA A 34 10.61 3.23 2.78
N ALA A 35 9.79 2.47 2.05
CA ALA A 35 8.46 2.89 1.65
C ALA A 35 7.52 3.09 2.85
N ALA A 36 7.53 2.17 3.82
CA ALA A 36 6.71 2.32 5.02
C ALA A 36 7.20 3.48 5.93
N LEU A 37 8.52 3.64 6.06
CA LEU A 37 9.12 4.73 6.84
C LEU A 37 8.93 6.09 6.18
N SER A 38 8.99 6.19 4.85
CA SER A 38 8.75 7.46 4.14
C SER A 38 7.34 7.96 4.38
N MET A 39 6.34 7.06 4.40
CA MET A 39 4.97 7.41 4.78
C MET A 39 4.89 7.95 6.22
N ALA A 40 5.56 7.29 7.17
CA ALA A 40 5.58 7.76 8.57
C ALA A 40 6.24 9.14 8.70
N VAL A 41 7.33 9.36 7.96
CA VAL A 41 8.03 10.66 7.90
C VAL A 41 7.12 11.72 7.29
N VAL A 42 6.39 11.43 6.21
CA VAL A 42 5.44 12.36 5.62
C VAL A 42 4.38 12.78 6.66
N VAL A 43 3.77 11.84 7.37
CA VAL A 43 2.79 12.18 8.42
C VAL A 43 3.42 12.96 9.57
N THR A 44 4.68 12.69 9.93
CA THR A 44 5.41 13.48 10.93
C THR A 44 5.59 14.92 10.48
N LEU A 45 5.96 15.13 9.21
CA LEU A 45 6.10 16.46 8.63
C LEU A 45 4.76 17.18 8.53
N GLU A 46 3.68 16.47 8.20
CA GLU A 46 2.32 17.03 8.21
C GLU A 46 1.97 17.66 9.56
N LEU A 47 2.22 16.90 10.64
CA LEU A 47 1.98 17.36 12.00
C LEU A 47 2.91 18.54 12.37
N ALA A 48 4.19 18.46 12.00
CA ALA A 48 5.18 19.49 12.32
C ALA A 48 4.95 20.83 11.60
N PHE A 49 4.42 20.81 10.38
CA PHE A 49 4.21 21.99 9.54
C PHE A 49 2.76 22.49 9.52
N GLY A 50 1.87 21.93 10.36
CA GLY A 50 0.49 22.42 10.50
C GLY A 50 -0.50 21.91 9.46
N TYR A 51 -0.12 20.90 8.67
CA TYR A 51 -1.01 20.18 7.74
C TYR A 51 -1.68 18.96 8.39
N GLY A 52 -1.42 18.74 9.69
CA GLY A 52 -2.08 17.71 10.48
C GLY A 52 -3.57 17.95 10.70
N ALA A 53 -4.24 16.91 11.17
CA ALA A 53 -5.61 16.97 11.66
C ALA A 53 -5.76 18.00 12.79
N THR A 54 -6.82 18.80 12.71
CA THR A 54 -7.10 19.91 13.65
C THR A 54 -8.08 19.53 14.77
N THR A 55 -8.73 18.36 14.67
CA THR A 55 -9.74 17.90 15.64
C THR A 55 -9.28 16.61 16.33
N PRO A 56 -9.67 16.35 17.60
CA PRO A 56 -9.08 15.28 18.41
C PRO A 56 -9.17 13.89 17.79
N LEU A 57 -10.30 13.53 17.21
CA LEU A 57 -10.52 12.19 16.65
C LEU A 57 -9.66 11.94 15.39
N PRO A 58 -9.71 12.79 14.35
CA PRO A 58 -8.77 12.76 13.23
C PRO A 58 -7.30 12.79 13.65
N SER A 59 -6.93 13.55 14.68
CA SER A 59 -5.55 13.56 15.19
C SER A 59 -5.15 12.19 15.74
N ILE A 60 -6.00 11.54 16.54
CA ILE A 60 -5.71 10.18 17.07
C ILE A 60 -5.51 9.19 15.91
N VAL A 61 -6.35 9.26 14.88
CA VAL A 61 -6.24 8.40 13.69
C VAL A 61 -4.92 8.62 12.95
N GLN A 62 -4.54 9.88 12.74
CA GLN A 62 -3.29 10.23 12.06
C GLN A 62 -2.06 9.78 12.86
N TRP A 63 -2.04 10.02 14.18
CA TRP A 63 -0.98 9.56 15.08
C TRP A 63 -0.86 8.03 15.09
N THR A 64 -1.99 7.32 15.18
CA THR A 64 -2.01 5.86 15.19
C THR A 64 -1.47 5.29 13.88
N SER A 65 -1.86 5.88 12.74
CA SER A 65 -1.38 5.49 11.41
C SER A 65 0.13 5.71 11.26
N MET A 66 0.63 6.85 11.76
CA MET A 66 2.06 7.17 11.77
C MET A 66 2.87 6.19 12.62
N ILE A 67 2.41 5.91 13.84
CA ILE A 67 3.08 4.98 14.76
C ILE A 67 3.09 3.56 14.16
N ALA A 68 1.97 3.11 13.58
CA ALA A 68 1.90 1.82 12.91
C ALA A 68 2.90 1.74 11.74
N ALA A 69 3.02 2.79 10.92
CA ALA A 69 3.97 2.85 9.83
C ALA A 69 5.44 2.81 10.32
N TYR A 70 5.78 3.51 11.42
CA TYR A 70 7.10 3.41 12.03
C TYR A 70 7.42 2.00 12.54
N ILE A 71 6.48 1.37 13.26
CA ILE A 71 6.64 0.02 13.79
C ILE A 71 6.83 -0.99 12.66
N MET A 72 5.97 -0.92 11.64
CA MET A 72 6.05 -1.82 10.48
C MET A 72 7.32 -1.59 9.67
N GLY A 73 7.70 -0.33 9.45
CA GLY A 73 8.95 0.03 8.79
C GLY A 73 10.17 -0.52 9.53
N ALA A 74 10.23 -0.32 10.86
CA ALA A 74 11.28 -0.88 11.70
C ALA A 74 11.28 -2.42 11.69
N PHE A 75 10.10 -3.05 11.73
CA PHE A 75 9.96 -4.51 11.61
C PHE A 75 10.56 -5.02 10.31
N TRP A 76 10.27 -4.39 9.17
CA TRP A 76 10.91 -4.77 7.90
C TRP A 76 12.42 -4.48 7.93
N TRP A 77 12.86 -3.37 8.53
CA TRP A 77 14.28 -3.02 8.54
C TRP A 77 15.14 -3.99 9.37
N PHE A 78 14.68 -4.35 10.57
CA PHE A 78 15.47 -5.09 11.55
C PHE A 78 15.00 -6.54 11.75
N GLY A 79 13.75 -6.83 11.44
CA GLY A 79 13.13 -8.12 11.67
C GLY A 79 13.44 -9.18 10.61
N PRO A 80 13.02 -10.44 10.87
CA PRO A 80 13.12 -11.52 9.89
C PRO A 80 12.19 -11.27 8.70
N TRP A 81 12.42 -12.00 7.61
CA TRP A 81 11.47 -11.99 6.50
C TRP A 81 10.09 -12.48 6.98
N PRO A 82 9.01 -11.74 6.70
CA PRO A 82 7.69 -12.08 7.24
C PRO A 82 7.14 -13.38 6.66
N THR A 83 6.33 -14.07 7.45
CA THR A 83 5.44 -15.12 6.94
C THR A 83 4.39 -14.54 5.99
N LEU A 84 3.76 -15.37 5.15
CA LEU A 84 2.68 -14.93 4.26
C LEU A 84 1.56 -14.18 4.99
N ARG A 85 1.20 -14.63 6.21
CA ARG A 85 0.17 -13.98 7.02
C ARG A 85 0.61 -12.61 7.50
N GLN A 86 1.86 -12.47 7.95
CA GLN A 86 2.42 -11.20 8.40
C GLN A 86 2.56 -10.21 7.24
N ALA A 87 3.03 -10.66 6.08
CA ALA A 87 3.13 -9.82 4.88
C ALA A 87 1.75 -9.35 4.42
N PHE A 88 0.75 -10.24 4.41
CA PHE A 88 -0.62 -9.86 4.05
C PHE A 88 -1.24 -8.90 5.06
N ALA A 89 -1.06 -9.15 6.37
CA ALA A 89 -1.52 -8.24 7.41
C ALA A 89 -0.86 -6.86 7.29
N PHE A 90 0.45 -6.83 7.00
CA PHE A 90 1.19 -5.59 6.75
C PHE A 90 0.56 -4.79 5.61
N VAL A 91 0.25 -5.41 4.46
CA VAL A 91 -0.39 -4.73 3.33
C VAL A 91 -1.75 -4.18 3.72
N VAL A 92 -2.61 -4.98 4.35
CA VAL A 92 -3.96 -4.53 4.76
C VAL A 92 -3.89 -3.38 5.76
N ILE A 93 -3.01 -3.46 6.75
CA ILE A 93 -2.82 -2.40 7.75
C ILE A 93 -2.26 -1.14 7.08
N ALA A 94 -1.30 -1.28 6.16
CA ALA A 94 -0.75 -0.17 5.42
C ALA A 94 -1.81 0.52 4.55
N ASP A 95 -2.63 -0.23 3.82
CA ASP A 95 -3.72 0.31 3.00
C ASP A 95 -4.66 1.16 3.87
N ILE A 96 -5.13 0.61 4.99
CA ILE A 96 -6.02 1.30 5.93
C ILE A 96 -5.35 2.56 6.51
N ALA A 97 -4.09 2.44 6.95
CA ALA A 97 -3.35 3.55 7.53
C ALA A 97 -3.10 4.68 6.50
N ILE A 98 -2.84 4.35 5.23
CA ILE A 98 -2.71 5.33 4.14
C ILE A 98 -4.02 6.08 3.98
N PHE A 99 -5.15 5.38 3.85
CA PHE A 99 -6.45 6.04 3.69
C PHE A 99 -6.81 6.92 4.86
N ALA A 100 -6.65 6.37 6.06
CA ALA A 100 -6.96 7.06 7.30
C ALA A 100 -6.12 8.35 7.42
N ALA A 101 -4.80 8.25 7.28
CA ALA A 101 -3.90 9.42 7.34
C ALA A 101 -4.11 10.40 6.17
N THR A 102 -4.61 9.93 5.03
CA THR A 102 -4.92 10.78 3.87
C THR A 102 -6.14 11.64 4.12
N ILE A 103 -7.26 11.05 4.57
CA ILE A 103 -8.51 11.78 4.82
C ILE A 103 -8.40 12.75 6.00
N THR A 104 -7.59 12.40 7.02
CA THR A 104 -7.46 13.23 8.22
C THR A 104 -6.53 14.44 8.03
N ALA A 105 -5.62 14.38 7.06
CA ALA A 105 -4.69 15.47 6.83
C ALA A 105 -5.41 16.69 6.22
N ASN A 106 -4.94 17.89 6.56
CA ASN A 106 -5.50 19.13 6.06
C ASN A 106 -4.64 19.69 4.91
N PHE A 107 -4.64 18.98 3.79
CA PHE A 107 -4.00 19.44 2.57
C PHE A 107 -5.03 19.90 1.53
N GLU A 108 -4.53 20.61 0.53
CA GLU A 108 -5.27 20.86 -0.70
C GLU A 108 -5.75 19.52 -1.33
N PRO A 109 -6.93 19.51 -1.98
CA PRO A 109 -7.52 18.28 -2.50
C PRO A 109 -6.63 17.47 -3.45
N GLU A 110 -5.86 18.15 -4.29
CA GLU A 110 -4.92 17.52 -5.23
C GLU A 110 -3.83 16.72 -4.49
N VAL A 111 -3.29 17.29 -3.41
CA VAL A 111 -2.29 16.64 -2.56
C VAL A 111 -2.93 15.51 -1.76
N THR A 112 -4.15 15.72 -1.26
CA THR A 112 -4.92 14.68 -0.55
C THR A 112 -5.10 13.44 -1.43
N LEU A 113 -5.58 13.59 -2.66
CA LEU A 113 -5.73 12.44 -3.55
C LEU A 113 -4.36 11.88 -3.99
N GLY A 114 -3.38 12.75 -4.24
CA GLY A 114 -2.02 12.38 -4.59
C GLY A 114 -1.34 11.49 -3.55
N LYS A 115 -1.62 11.67 -2.25
CA LYS A 115 -1.10 10.80 -1.18
C LYS A 115 -1.53 9.33 -1.30
N CYS A 116 -2.64 9.03 -2.00
CA CYS A 116 -3.01 7.63 -2.28
C CYS A 116 -1.96 6.89 -3.13
N THR A 117 -1.03 7.58 -3.78
CA THR A 117 0.07 6.94 -4.53
C THR A 117 1.01 6.11 -3.64
N PHE A 118 1.01 6.31 -2.30
CA PHE A 118 1.70 5.43 -1.36
C PHE A 118 1.17 3.99 -1.32
N LEU A 119 0.02 3.72 -1.94
CA LEU A 119 -0.48 2.36 -2.14
C LEU A 119 0.31 1.60 -3.23
N ILE A 120 1.01 2.29 -4.14
CA ILE A 120 1.73 1.67 -5.25
C ILE A 120 2.82 0.69 -4.74
N PRO A 121 3.71 1.07 -3.80
CA PRO A 121 4.69 0.13 -3.24
C PRO A 121 4.06 -1.10 -2.57
N MET A 122 2.88 -0.93 -1.93
CA MET A 122 2.14 -2.06 -1.35
C MET A 122 1.59 -2.98 -2.44
N GLY A 123 1.10 -2.39 -3.53
CA GLY A 123 0.72 -3.10 -4.74
C GLY A 123 1.86 -3.87 -5.37
N MET A 124 3.06 -3.31 -5.46
CA MET A 124 4.24 -4.03 -5.96
C MET A 124 4.56 -5.26 -5.12
N LEU A 125 4.47 -5.15 -3.78
CA LEU A 125 4.64 -6.30 -2.89
C LEU A 125 3.53 -7.33 -3.13
N ALA A 126 2.27 -6.91 -3.19
CA ALA A 126 1.14 -7.79 -3.39
C ALA A 126 1.19 -8.51 -4.75
N GLY A 127 1.47 -7.80 -5.84
CA GLY A 127 1.52 -8.34 -7.20
C GLY A 127 2.71 -9.25 -7.49
N PHE A 128 3.75 -9.23 -6.66
CA PHE A 128 4.86 -10.17 -6.80
C PHE A 128 4.71 -11.40 -5.89
N PHE A 129 4.27 -11.20 -4.64
CA PHE A 129 4.31 -12.26 -3.62
C PHE A 129 2.99 -12.97 -3.37
N PHE A 130 1.86 -12.34 -3.69
CA PHE A 130 0.56 -12.87 -3.29
C PHE A 130 -0.14 -13.63 -4.40
N ASP A 131 -1.02 -14.54 -3.99
CA ASP A 131 -1.93 -15.19 -4.90
C ASP A 131 -3.06 -14.24 -5.32
N LYS A 132 -3.76 -14.62 -6.40
CA LYS A 132 -4.81 -13.81 -7.01
C LYS A 132 -5.87 -13.27 -6.04
N TRP A 133 -6.21 -14.01 -4.97
CA TRP A 133 -7.24 -13.59 -4.02
C TRP A 133 -6.76 -12.51 -3.05
N ARG A 134 -5.54 -12.64 -2.53
CA ARG A 134 -4.93 -11.60 -1.68
C ARG A 134 -4.60 -10.35 -2.49
N LEU A 135 -4.14 -10.54 -3.74
CA LEU A 135 -3.97 -9.42 -4.66
C LEU A 135 -5.31 -8.72 -4.96
N ALA A 136 -6.36 -9.48 -5.26
CA ALA A 136 -7.69 -8.91 -5.48
C ALA A 136 -8.21 -8.15 -4.26
N ALA A 137 -7.92 -8.63 -3.04
CA ALA A 137 -8.27 -7.93 -1.81
C ALA A 137 -7.55 -6.57 -1.69
N HIS A 138 -6.25 -6.53 -1.96
CA HIS A 138 -5.49 -5.27 -2.00
C HIS A 138 -6.04 -4.31 -3.07
N ILE A 139 -6.25 -4.80 -4.30
CA ILE A 139 -6.84 -3.99 -5.39
C ILE A 139 -8.22 -3.44 -4.98
N ALA A 140 -9.08 -4.26 -4.39
CA ALA A 140 -10.40 -3.84 -3.95
C ALA A 140 -10.31 -2.75 -2.87
N LEU A 141 -9.40 -2.89 -1.90
CA LEU A 141 -9.14 -1.87 -0.87
C LEU A 141 -8.62 -0.57 -1.50
N CYS A 142 -7.66 -0.68 -2.44
CA CYS A 142 -7.12 0.44 -3.20
C CYS A 142 -8.21 1.23 -3.93
N LEU A 143 -9.02 0.52 -4.72
CA LEU A 143 -10.12 1.12 -5.48
C LEU A 143 -11.15 1.76 -4.56
N LEU A 144 -11.57 1.06 -3.51
CA LEU A 144 -12.56 1.56 -2.58
C LEU A 144 -12.06 2.82 -1.86
N GLY A 145 -10.88 2.76 -1.24
CA GLY A 145 -10.36 3.87 -0.46
C GLY A 145 -10.03 5.09 -1.32
N THR A 146 -9.39 4.93 -2.48
CA THR A 146 -9.11 6.06 -3.38
C THR A 146 -10.39 6.68 -3.94
N SER A 147 -11.42 5.87 -4.21
CA SER A 147 -12.73 6.39 -4.63
C SER A 147 -13.44 7.13 -3.49
N ILE A 148 -13.34 6.65 -2.24
CA ILE A 148 -13.85 7.38 -1.07
C ILE A 148 -13.16 8.73 -0.93
N VAL A 149 -11.82 8.79 -1.09
CA VAL A 149 -11.08 10.06 -1.04
C VAL A 149 -11.54 11.01 -2.17
N ALA A 150 -11.74 10.49 -3.39
CA ALA A 150 -12.24 11.30 -4.50
C ALA A 150 -13.66 11.84 -4.24
N VAL A 151 -14.57 11.02 -3.70
CA VAL A 151 -15.91 11.47 -3.30
C VAL A 151 -15.82 12.51 -2.17
N TYR A 152 -14.96 12.29 -1.18
CA TYR A 152 -14.75 13.21 -0.07
C TYR A 152 -14.31 14.60 -0.55
N ILE A 153 -13.35 14.71 -1.48
CA ILE A 153 -12.91 16.02 -1.97
C ILE A 153 -13.98 16.74 -2.79
N VAL A 154 -14.89 16.01 -3.46
CA VAL A 154 -16.02 16.61 -4.17
C VAL A 154 -17.07 17.14 -3.19
N LEU A 155 -17.41 16.35 -2.17
CA LEU A 155 -18.51 16.68 -1.25
C LEU A 155 -18.12 17.69 -0.16
N GLU A 156 -16.89 17.61 0.34
CA GLU A 156 -16.46 18.35 1.54
C GLU A 156 -15.44 19.45 1.24
N ARG A 157 -14.88 19.50 0.01
CA ARG A 157 -13.85 20.45 -0.38
C ARG A 157 -14.17 21.20 -1.68
N ASP A 158 -15.43 21.15 -2.12
CA ASP A 158 -15.97 21.86 -3.29
C ASP A 158 -15.17 21.67 -4.59
N VAL A 159 -14.53 20.51 -4.76
CA VAL A 159 -13.82 20.17 -6.00
C VAL A 159 -14.83 19.78 -7.07
N ASP A 160 -14.68 20.36 -8.27
CA ASP A 160 -15.47 19.98 -9.42
C ASP A 160 -15.33 18.47 -9.74
N THR A 161 -16.45 17.82 -10.08
CA THR A 161 -16.47 16.37 -10.31
C THR A 161 -15.57 15.95 -11.47
N PHE A 162 -15.50 16.74 -12.54
CA PHE A 162 -14.62 16.44 -13.67
C PHE A 162 -13.16 16.55 -13.25
N VAL A 163 -12.78 17.57 -12.47
CA VAL A 163 -11.43 17.70 -11.91
C VAL A 163 -11.07 16.51 -11.01
N ALA A 164 -11.97 16.09 -10.12
CA ALA A 164 -11.75 14.92 -9.26
C ALA A 164 -11.54 13.64 -10.08
N VAL A 165 -12.31 13.43 -11.16
CA VAL A 165 -12.13 12.28 -12.08
C VAL A 165 -10.78 12.33 -12.79
N VAL A 166 -10.35 13.52 -13.26
CA VAL A 166 -9.05 13.71 -13.92
C VAL A 166 -7.89 13.35 -13.01
N LEU A 167 -7.98 13.68 -11.71
CA LEU A 167 -6.96 13.31 -10.72
C LEU A 167 -7.04 11.83 -10.31
N TRP A 168 -8.25 11.30 -10.16
CA TRP A 168 -8.51 9.93 -9.71
C TRP A 168 -8.12 8.86 -10.73
N ALA A 169 -8.47 9.06 -12.01
CA ALA A 169 -8.27 8.08 -13.06
C ALA A 169 -6.81 7.58 -13.21
N PRO A 170 -5.79 8.45 -13.30
CA PRO A 170 -4.40 7.99 -13.42
C PRO A 170 -3.93 7.24 -12.17
N ILE A 171 -4.38 7.64 -10.98
CA ILE A 171 -4.05 6.94 -9.72
C ILE A 171 -4.64 5.54 -9.77
N VAL A 172 -5.92 5.38 -10.10
CA VAL A 172 -6.57 4.07 -10.15
C VAL A 172 -5.96 3.15 -11.21
N VAL A 173 -5.67 3.67 -12.41
CA VAL A 173 -4.99 2.91 -13.46
C VAL A 173 -3.61 2.44 -12.97
N THR A 174 -2.87 3.28 -12.25
CA THR A 174 -1.55 2.94 -11.71
C THR A 174 -1.65 1.88 -10.61
N LEU A 175 -2.60 2.02 -9.68
CA LEU A 175 -2.81 1.09 -8.56
C LEU A 175 -3.31 -0.29 -9.01
N THR A 176 -3.98 -0.38 -10.15
CA THR A 176 -4.54 -1.64 -10.66
C THR A 176 -3.72 -2.21 -11.80
N GLY A 177 -3.51 -1.43 -12.86
CA GLY A 177 -2.87 -1.86 -14.09
C GLY A 177 -1.45 -2.35 -13.87
N PHE A 178 -0.58 -1.55 -13.25
CA PHE A 178 0.81 -1.95 -13.05
C PHE A 178 0.95 -3.16 -12.12
N VAL A 179 0.11 -3.25 -11.09
CA VAL A 179 0.15 -4.39 -10.17
C VAL A 179 -0.32 -5.67 -10.86
N LEU A 180 -1.37 -5.60 -11.68
CA LEU A 180 -1.83 -6.74 -12.47
C LEU A 180 -0.82 -7.15 -13.53
N MET A 181 -0.16 -6.18 -14.18
CA MET A 181 0.93 -6.46 -15.12
C MET A 181 2.11 -7.14 -14.43
N LEU A 182 2.48 -6.69 -13.23
CA LEU A 182 3.53 -7.32 -12.42
C LEU A 182 3.16 -8.77 -12.06
N GLN A 183 1.92 -9.02 -11.63
CA GLN A 183 1.43 -10.36 -11.35
C GLN A 183 1.44 -11.23 -12.62
N ALA A 184 0.93 -10.73 -13.74
CA ALA A 184 0.92 -11.49 -14.99
C ALA A 184 2.33 -11.87 -15.43
N THR A 185 3.27 -10.94 -15.34
CA THR A 185 4.67 -11.14 -15.70
C THR A 185 5.37 -12.13 -14.74
N SER A 186 5.14 -12.02 -13.43
CA SER A 186 5.73 -12.96 -12.46
C SER A 186 5.21 -14.38 -12.65
N GLN A 187 3.92 -14.54 -12.98
CA GLN A 187 3.33 -15.84 -13.28
C GLN A 187 3.81 -16.41 -14.63
N SER A 188 3.98 -15.59 -15.67
CA SER A 188 4.48 -16.08 -16.95
C SER A 188 5.90 -16.63 -16.83
N THR A 189 6.79 -15.92 -16.10
CA THR A 189 8.14 -16.41 -15.85
C THR A 189 8.14 -17.72 -15.08
N ARG A 190 7.22 -17.91 -14.12
CA ARG A 190 7.12 -19.18 -13.39
C ARG A 190 6.76 -20.35 -14.31
N LEU A 191 5.83 -20.14 -15.25
CA LEU A 191 5.38 -21.17 -16.19
C LEU A 191 6.45 -21.55 -17.22
N GLU A 192 7.41 -20.67 -17.52
CA GLU A 192 8.53 -20.99 -18.43
C GLU A 192 9.52 -22.01 -17.84
N PHE A 193 9.53 -22.18 -16.51
CA PHE A 193 10.44 -23.09 -15.80
C PHE A 193 9.74 -24.31 -15.17
N GLU A 194 8.43 -24.49 -15.40
CA GLU A 194 7.65 -25.69 -15.05
C GLU A 194 7.37 -26.54 -16.29
#